data_AF-A0A7J4VDK3-F1
#
_entry.id   AF-A0A7J4VDK3-F1
#
_cell.length_a   1.000
_cell.length_b   1.000
_cell.length_c   1.000
_cell.angle_alpha   90.00
_cell.angle_beta   90.00
_cell.angle_gamma   90.00
#
_symmetry.space_group_name_H-M   'P 1'
#
loop_
_entity.id
_entity.type
_entity.pdbx_description
1 polymer ?
#
loop_
_entity_poly.entity_id
_entity_poly.type
_entity_poly.pdbx_seq_one_letter_code
_entity_poly.pdbx_strand_id
1 'polypeptide(L)'
;MTELYRTLSRLKKINPAIYDGIKSGDLVRLDENLDGKVIAFIREVEPNHILACFNLSGEEKAIQLSLGNYSGTYTDAFSGRSEALDDSAKIKLSPYGYAIFTKN
;
A
#
# COMPACT_ATOMS: atom_id res chain seq x y z
N MET A 1 -18.14 -11.86 -9.57
CA MET A 1 -16.77 -11.64 -9.07
C MET A 1 -16.64 -10.17 -8.68
N THR A 2 -16.47 -9.86 -7.40
CA THR A 2 -16.44 -8.48 -6.88
C THR A 2 -15.27 -7.69 -7.48
N GLU A 3 -15.44 -6.40 -7.80
CA GLU A 3 -14.40 -5.53 -8.40
C GLU A 3 -13.10 -5.51 -7.60
N LEU A 4 -13.18 -5.67 -6.27
CA LEU A 4 -12.04 -5.84 -5.38
C LEU A 4 -11.11 -6.97 -5.84
N TYR A 5 -11.64 -8.19 -5.95
CA TYR A 5 -10.85 -9.35 -6.34
C TYR A 5 -10.32 -9.24 -7.77
N ARG A 6 -11.07 -8.61 -8.68
CA ARG A 6 -10.61 -8.37 -10.05
C ARG A 6 -9.41 -7.42 -10.07
N THR A 7 -9.48 -6.33 -9.30
CA THR A 7 -8.39 -5.36 -9.20
C THR A 7 -7.15 -5.95 -8.54
N LEU A 8 -7.29 -6.66 -7.41
CA LEU A 8 -6.15 -7.31 -6.76
C LEU A 8 -5.52 -8.42 -7.63
N SER A 9 -6.34 -9.20 -8.33
CA SER A 9 -5.83 -10.23 -9.25
C SER A 9 -5.10 -9.62 -10.44
N ARG A 10 -5.60 -8.51 -11.00
CA ARG A 10 -4.91 -7.77 -12.05
C ARG A 10 -3.59 -7.21 -11.51
N LEU A 11 -3.63 -6.58 -10.34
CA LEU A 11 -2.46 -5.99 -9.69
C LEU A 11 -1.35 -7.04 -9.46
N LYS A 12 -1.70 -8.22 -8.92
CA LYS A 12 -0.76 -9.34 -8.73
C LYS A 12 -0.18 -9.87 -10.05
N LYS A 13 -0.85 -9.69 -11.19
CA LYS A 13 -0.33 -10.13 -12.51
C LYS A 13 0.63 -9.13 -13.15
N ILE A 14 0.50 -7.84 -12.83
CA ILE A 14 1.21 -6.77 -13.53
C ILE A 14 2.34 -6.15 -12.71
N ASN A 15 2.35 -6.33 -11.40
CA ASN A 15 3.36 -5.75 -10.52
C ASN A 15 4.25 -6.85 -9.90
N PRO A 16 5.52 -6.98 -10.35
CA PRO A 16 6.47 -7.95 -9.82
C PRO A 16 6.69 -7.86 -8.31
N ALA A 17 6.48 -6.69 -7.68
CA ALA A 17 6.67 -6.52 -6.24
C ALA A 17 5.74 -7.40 -5.39
N ILE A 18 4.61 -7.88 -5.94
CA ILE A 18 3.66 -8.78 -5.27
C ILE A 18 3.94 -10.25 -5.59
N TYR A 19 4.91 -10.57 -6.45
CA TYR A 19 5.15 -11.96 -6.82
C TYR A 19 5.62 -12.77 -5.61
N ASP A 20 5.28 -14.05 -5.60
CA ASP A 20 5.69 -14.97 -4.54
C ASP A 20 7.11 -15.52 -4.84
N GLY A 21 7.88 -15.83 -3.79
CA GLY A 21 9.18 -16.51 -3.88
C GLY A 21 10.40 -15.59 -3.98
N ILE A 22 11.52 -16.09 -4.52
CA ILE A 22 12.83 -15.40 -4.58
C ILE A 22 12.79 -14.08 -5.39
N LYS A 23 11.75 -13.91 -6.23
CA LYS A 23 11.49 -12.68 -7.01
C LYS A 23 10.52 -11.72 -6.32
N SER A 24 10.14 -12.02 -5.08
CA SER A 24 9.32 -11.15 -4.23
C SER A 24 10.10 -9.88 -3.93
N GLY A 25 9.41 -8.74 -3.96
CA GLY A 25 9.99 -7.52 -3.45
C GLY A 25 10.33 -7.57 -1.98
N ASP A 26 11.34 -6.81 -1.59
CA ASP A 26 11.68 -6.62 -0.18
C ASP A 26 10.47 -6.02 0.54
N LEU A 27 10.20 -6.52 1.75
CA LEU A 27 9.09 -6.06 2.59
C LEU A 27 9.62 -5.14 3.66
N VAL A 28 9.21 -3.87 3.61
CA VAL A 28 9.58 -2.86 4.60
C VAL A 28 8.33 -2.47 5.39
N ARG A 29 8.34 -2.70 6.70
CA ARG A 29 7.22 -2.33 7.58
C ARG A 29 7.26 -0.84 7.90
N LEU A 30 6.10 -0.20 7.84
CA LEU A 30 5.91 1.22 8.16
C LEU A 30 4.97 1.43 9.36
N ASP A 31 4.51 0.35 9.97
CA ASP A 31 3.50 0.32 11.01
C ASP A 31 4.06 0.18 12.44
N GLU A 32 5.38 0.25 12.61
CA GLU A 32 6.04 0.08 13.92
C GLU A 32 5.56 1.08 14.98
N ASN A 33 5.21 2.30 14.56
CA ASN A 33 4.75 3.38 15.43
C ASN A 33 3.22 3.54 15.46
N LEU A 34 2.47 2.57 14.93
CA LEU A 34 1.01 2.58 14.92
C LEU A 34 0.42 1.83 16.12
N ASP A 35 -0.91 1.89 16.27
CA ASP A 35 -1.66 1.32 17.40
C ASP A 35 -1.84 -0.22 17.36
N GLY A 36 -1.15 -0.90 16.44
CA GLY A 36 -1.27 -2.35 16.23
C GLY A 36 -2.58 -2.80 15.57
N LYS A 37 -3.52 -1.89 15.29
CA LYS A 37 -4.77 -2.17 14.55
C LYS A 37 -4.64 -1.93 13.05
N VAL A 38 -3.50 -1.41 12.60
CA VAL A 38 -3.20 -1.16 11.18
C VAL A 38 -1.93 -1.88 10.79
N ILE A 39 -1.97 -2.55 9.64
CA ILE A 39 -0.78 -3.06 8.96
C ILE A 39 -0.45 -2.12 7.82
N ALA A 40 0.77 -1.61 7.76
CA ALA A 40 1.27 -0.76 6.68
C ALA A 40 2.68 -1.20 6.28
N PHE A 41 2.90 -1.41 4.99
CA PHE A 41 4.20 -1.84 4.47
C PHE A 41 4.42 -1.40 3.04
N ILE A 42 5.69 -1.42 2.65
CA ILE A 42 6.14 -1.33 1.27
C ILE A 42 6.61 -2.68 0.77
N ARG A 43 6.32 -2.97 -0.50
CA ARG A 43 6.97 -4.02 -1.28
C ARG A 43 7.69 -3.38 -2.46
N GLU A 44 8.96 -3.72 -2.65
CA GLU A 44 9.78 -3.14 -3.72
C GLU A 44 10.52 -4.20 -4.56
N VAL A 45 10.39 -4.12 -5.88
CA VAL A 45 11.26 -4.77 -6.86
C VAL A 45 11.56 -3.73 -7.90
N GLU A 46 12.76 -3.16 -7.90
CA GLU A 46 13.10 -2.06 -8.81
C GLU A 46 12.66 -2.35 -10.26
N PRO A 47 11.96 -1.41 -10.91
CA PRO A 47 11.58 -0.06 -10.44
C PRO A 47 10.22 0.01 -9.69
N ASN A 48 9.55 -1.12 -9.49
CA ASN A 48 8.18 -1.20 -8.98
C ASN A 48 8.12 -1.13 -7.45
N HIS A 49 7.21 -0.31 -6.93
CA HIS A 49 6.94 -0.16 -5.51
C HIS A 49 5.44 -0.23 -5.25
N ILE A 50 5.09 -0.79 -4.10
CA ILE A 50 3.72 -0.83 -3.60
C ILE A 50 3.73 -0.40 -2.15
N LEU A 51 2.92 0.60 -1.83
CA LEU A 51 2.54 0.92 -0.46
C LEU A 51 1.15 0.36 -0.21
N ALA A 52 1.02 -0.50 0.80
CA ALA A 52 -0.26 -1.09 1.18
C ALA A 52 -0.54 -0.87 2.66
N CYS A 53 -1.75 -0.38 2.95
CA CYS A 53 -2.24 -0.11 4.29
C CYS A 53 -3.57 -0.83 4.51
N PHE A 54 -3.71 -1.53 5.62
CA PHE A 54 -4.90 -2.32 5.96
C PHE A 54 -5.33 -2.00 7.39
N ASN A 55 -6.58 -1.56 7.54
CA ASN A 55 -7.20 -1.42 8.84
C ASN A 55 -7.79 -2.77 9.27
N LEU A 56 -7.39 -3.25 10.44
CA LEU A 56 -7.85 -4.51 11.02
C LEU A 56 -8.91 -4.33 12.11
N SER A 57 -9.43 -3.11 12.30
CA SER A 57 -10.48 -2.82 13.26
C SER A 57 -11.78 -2.32 12.62
N GLY A 58 -12.86 -2.39 13.40
CA GLY A 58 -14.15 -1.81 13.06
C GLY A 58 -14.24 -0.28 13.27
N GLU A 59 -13.12 0.38 13.54
CA GLU A 59 -13.05 1.83 13.78
C GLU A 59 -12.39 2.52 12.58
N GLU A 60 -12.72 3.78 12.33
CA GLU A 60 -11.96 4.60 11.38
C GLU A 60 -10.54 4.86 11.90
N LYS A 61 -9.54 4.79 11.01
CA LYS A 61 -8.13 5.05 11.35
C LYS A 61 -7.57 6.15 10.47
N ALA A 62 -6.97 7.16 11.09
CA ALA A 62 -6.11 8.12 10.42
C ALA A 62 -4.67 7.81 10.85
N ILE A 63 -3.85 7.41 9.89
CA ILE A 63 -2.45 7.02 10.13
C ILE A 63 -1.52 8.05 9.48
N GLN A 64 -0.33 8.18 10.07
CA GLN A 64 0.76 8.97 9.52
C GLN A 64 1.95 8.04 9.33
N LEU A 65 2.47 7.96 8.11
CA LEU A 65 3.59 7.10 7.74
C LEU A 65 4.81 7.95 7.38
N SER A 66 5.97 7.56 7.88
CA SER A 66 7.24 8.16 7.47
C SER A 66 7.78 7.41 6.25
N LEU A 67 7.66 8.00 5.06
CA LEU A 67 8.05 7.34 3.81
C LEU A 67 9.53 7.50 3.48
N GLY A 68 10.18 8.60 3.88
CA GLY A 68 11.59 8.85 3.55
C GLY A 68 11.87 8.70 2.06
N ASN A 69 12.81 7.83 1.68
CA ASN A 69 13.15 7.57 0.27
C ASN A 69 12.00 6.98 -0.58
N TYR A 70 10.93 6.53 0.05
CA TYR A 70 9.75 6.01 -0.63
C TYR A 70 8.71 7.07 -0.97
N SER A 71 8.94 8.35 -0.66
CA SER A 71 8.03 9.42 -1.09
C SER A 71 8.00 9.59 -2.62
N GLY A 72 6.96 10.27 -3.11
CA GLY A 72 6.82 10.61 -4.52
C GLY A 72 5.41 10.40 -5.05
N THR A 73 5.31 10.35 -6.37
CA THR A 73 4.03 10.18 -7.07
C THR A 73 3.68 8.71 -7.20
N TYR A 74 2.50 8.35 -6.71
CA TYR A 74 1.92 7.02 -6.79
C TYR A 74 0.60 7.06 -7.56
N THR A 75 0.14 5.90 -7.99
CA THR A 75 -1.20 5.68 -8.51
C THR A 75 -1.98 4.84 -7.51
N ASP A 76 -3.15 5.32 -7.07
CA ASP A 76 -4.10 4.54 -6.29
C ASP A 76 -4.62 3.36 -7.15
N ALA A 77 -4.48 2.15 -6.63
CA ALA A 77 -4.71 0.93 -7.40
C ALA A 77 -6.18 0.69 -7.79
N PHE A 78 -7.13 1.36 -7.12
CA PHE A 78 -8.57 1.16 -7.28
C PHE A 78 -9.20 2.25 -8.14
N SER A 79 -8.87 3.51 -7.87
CA SER A 79 -9.35 4.67 -8.59
C SER A 79 -8.52 4.99 -9.83
N GLY A 80 -7.27 4.52 -9.91
CA GLY A 80 -6.34 4.83 -10.98
C GLY A 80 -5.85 6.29 -10.96
N ARG A 81 -6.14 7.04 -9.90
CA ARG A 81 -5.74 8.45 -9.78
C ARG A 81 -4.32 8.55 -9.28
N SER A 82 -3.60 9.53 -9.83
CA SER A 82 -2.27 9.90 -9.36
C SER A 82 -2.37 10.69 -8.06
N GLU A 83 -1.54 10.35 -7.09
CA GLU A 83 -1.47 10.94 -5.76
C GLU A 83 -0.01 11.15 -5.36
N ALA A 84 0.31 12.35 -4.88
CA ALA A 84 1.63 12.65 -4.35
C ALA A 84 1.65 12.31 -2.86
N LEU A 85 2.50 11.36 -2.48
CA LEU A 85 2.74 11.01 -1.09
C LEU A 85 4.04 11.65 -0.63
N ASP A 86 3.94 12.55 0.33
CA ASP A 86 5.09 13.21 0.95
C ASP A 86 5.80 12.28 1.96
N ASP A 87 6.92 12.75 2.51
CA ASP A 87 7.68 11.99 3.51
C ASP A 87 6.87 11.66 4.77
N SER A 88 5.77 12.38 5.03
CA SER A 88 4.92 12.25 6.20
C SER A 88 3.47 11.98 5.80
N ALA A 89 3.27 10.97 4.96
CA ALA A 89 2.00 10.67 4.33
C ALA A 89 0.88 10.40 5.34
N LYS A 90 -0.24 11.12 5.18
CA LYS A 90 -1.45 10.93 5.99
C LYS A 90 -2.48 10.14 5.21
N ILE A 91 -2.86 8.98 5.72
CA ILE A 91 -3.80 8.07 5.07
C ILE A 91 -5.00 7.85 5.99
N LYS A 92 -6.20 7.94 5.41
CA LYS A 92 -7.45 7.69 6.10
C LYS A 92 -8.01 6.35 5.65
N LEU A 93 -8.32 5.47 6.60
CA LEU A 93 -8.84 4.13 6.38
C LEU A 93 -10.19 3.98 7.07
N SER A 94 -11.21 3.59 6.31
CA SER A 94 -12.50 3.18 6.84
C SER A 94 -12.37 1.91 7.71
N PRO A 95 -13.38 1.58 8.55
CA PRO A 95 -13.47 0.28 9.22
C PRO A 95 -13.22 -0.88 8.25
N TYR A 96 -12.27 -1.77 8.58
CA TYR A 96 -11.81 -2.88 7.73
C TYR A 96 -11.38 -2.48 6.30
N GLY A 97 -11.09 -1.19 6.10
CA GLY A 97 -10.69 -0.62 4.82
C GLY A 97 -9.21 -0.81 4.52
N TYR A 98 -8.85 -0.47 3.28
CA TYR A 98 -7.48 -0.55 2.79
C TYR A 98 -7.18 0.63 1.86
N ALA A 99 -5.90 0.94 1.74
CA ALA A 99 -5.36 1.84 0.72
C ALA A 99 -4.16 1.15 0.06
N ILE A 100 -4.14 1.11 -1.26
CA ILE A 100 -3.06 0.46 -2.02
C ILE A 100 -2.61 1.41 -3.12
N PHE A 101 -1.34 1.78 -3.05
CA PHE A 101 -0.68 2.70 -3.97
C PHE A 101 0.42 1.96 -4.71
N THR A 102 0.59 2.30 -5.98
CA THR A 102 1.54 1.64 -6.88
C THR A 102 2.40 2.68 -7.59
N LYS A 103 3.67 2.38 -7.75
CA LYS A 103 4.63 3.18 -8.52
C LYS A 103 5.40 2.19 -9.39
N ASN A 104 5.42 2.43 -10.71
CA ASN A 104 6.08 1.58 -11.69
C ASN A 104 7.07 2.40 -12.49
#